data_AF-A0A3B9KV76-F1
#
_entry.id   AF-A0A3B9KV76-F1
#
_cell.length_a   1.000
_cell.length_b   1.000
_cell.length_c   1.000
_cell.angle_alpha   90.00
_cell.angle_beta   90.00
_cell.angle_gamma   90.00
#
_symmetry.space_group_name_H-M   'P 1'
#
loop_
_entity.id
_entity.type
_entity.pdbx_description
1 polymer ?
#
loop_
_entity_poly.entity_id
_entity_poly.type
_entity_poly.pdbx_seq_one_letter_code
_entity_poly.pdbx_strand_id
1 'polypeptide(L)' 'PVKEDLLAGKEVFTADTGCENPRCISQTEQELAKLFKVVDKEANICRCVYCEKRKHF' A
#
# COMPACT_ATOMS: atom_id res chain seq x y z
N PRO A 1 8.99 0.80 -11.36
CA PRO A 1 9.28 -0.65 -11.41
C PRO A 1 9.18 -1.26 -10.00
N VAL A 2 8.06 -1.90 -9.71
CA VAL A 2 7.79 -2.58 -8.43
C VAL A 2 8.74 -3.77 -8.34
N LYS A 3 9.71 -3.74 -7.42
CA LYS A 3 10.64 -4.85 -7.25
C LYS A 3 9.87 -6.06 -6.71
N GLU A 4 9.81 -7.09 -7.54
CA GLU A 4 8.97 -8.29 -7.46
C GLU A 4 9.34 -9.30 -6.36
N ASP A 5 10.04 -8.89 -5.30
CA ASP A 5 10.48 -9.81 -4.26
C ASP A 5 10.20 -9.24 -2.87
N LEU A 6 9.18 -9.78 -2.21
CA LEU A 6 9.11 -10.18 -0.78
C LEU A 6 7.65 -10.29 -0.32
N LEU A 7 7.02 -11.45 -0.59
CA LEU A 7 6.34 -12.34 0.38
C LEU A 7 5.43 -13.31 -0.39
N ALA A 8 5.92 -14.54 -0.56
CA ALA A 8 5.21 -15.69 -1.12
C ALA A 8 3.68 -15.61 -0.96
N GLY A 9 2.98 -15.31 -2.07
CA GLY A 9 1.52 -15.40 -2.16
C GLY A 9 0.69 -14.31 -1.48
N LYS A 10 1.29 -13.25 -0.92
CA LYS A 10 0.53 -12.09 -0.43
C LYS A 10 0.63 -10.93 -1.42
N GLU A 11 -0.52 -10.48 -1.92
CA GLU A 11 -0.68 -9.33 -2.81
C GLU A 11 -0.37 -7.99 -2.10
N VAL A 12 0.61 -7.94 -1.19
CA VAL A 12 0.93 -6.78 -0.35
C VAL A 12 2.36 -6.33 -0.60
N PHE A 13 2.57 -5.03 -0.77
CA PHE A 13 3.87 -4.41 -1.00
C PHE A 13 4.06 -3.14 -0.16
N THR A 14 5.31 -2.75 0.06
CA THR A 14 5.69 -1.46 0.69
C THR A 14 5.87 -0.39 -0.38
N ALA A 15 5.36 0.83 -0.13
CA ALA A 15 5.59 1.99 -0.99
C ALA A 15 6.50 3.04 -0.32
N ASP A 16 7.36 3.70 -1.10
CA ASP A 16 8.18 4.82 -0.62
C ASP A 16 7.32 6.01 -0.18
N THR A 17 6.26 6.32 -0.93
CA THR A 17 5.31 7.38 -0.63
C THR A 17 4.18 6.84 0.25
N GLY A 18 3.86 7.55 1.34
CA GLY A 18 2.80 7.14 2.28
C GLY A 18 1.39 7.22 1.71
N CYS A 19 0.40 6.79 2.49
CA CYS A 19 -1.01 6.89 2.10
C CYS A 19 -1.47 8.35 1.98
N GLU A 20 -2.14 8.71 0.88
CA GLU A 20 -2.67 10.07 0.64
C GLU A 20 -3.92 10.41 1.46
N ASN A 21 -4.34 9.53 2.37
CA ASN A 21 -5.39 9.84 3.32
C ASN A 21 -4.77 10.56 4.52
N PRO A 22 -5.04 11.86 4.73
CA PRO A 22 -4.51 12.58 5.89
C PRO A 22 -5.01 12.03 7.22
N ARG A 23 -6.05 11.17 7.22
CA ARG A 23 -6.56 10.47 8.41
C ARG A 23 -6.04 9.03 8.54
N CYS A 24 -5.10 8.59 7.70
CA CYS A 24 -4.51 7.27 7.85
C CYS A 24 -3.56 7.25 9.05
N ILE A 25 -3.62 6.20 9.87
CA ILE A 25 -2.73 6.05 11.04
C ILE A 25 -1.23 6.07 10.67
N SER A 26 -0.89 5.67 9.44
CA SER A 26 0.48 5.75 8.92
C SER A 26 0.99 7.18 8.71
N GLN A 27 0.14 8.19 8.87
CA GLN A 27 0.54 9.61 8.87
C GLN A 27 1.03 10.06 10.25
N THR A 28 0.61 9.39 11.32
CA THR A 28 0.96 9.73 12.70
C THR A 28 2.05 8.82 13.23
N GLU A 29 1.95 7.51 12.97
CA GLU A 29 2.89 6.52 13.49
C GLU A 29 4.10 6.35 12.56
N GLN A 30 5.28 6.76 13.04
CA GLN A 30 6.53 6.75 12.25
C GLN A 30 7.09 5.34 12.00
N GLU A 31 6.75 4.40 12.87
CA GLU A 31 7.27 3.02 12.83
C GLU A 31 6.39 2.08 11.99
N LEU A 32 5.26 2.56 11.46
CA LEU A 32 4.39 1.76 10.60
C LEU A 32 4.92 1.69 9.16
N ALA A 33 5.11 0.46 8.66
CA ALA A 33 5.44 0.22 7.26
C ALA A 33 4.31 0.73 6.34
N LYS A 34 4.67 1.37 5.22
CA LYS A 34 3.72 1.90 4.23
C LYS A 34 3.20 0.77 3.33
N LEU A 35 2.34 -0.08 3.86
CA LEU A 35 1.85 -1.30 3.22
C LEU A 35 0.58 -1.05 2.37
N PHE A 36 0.58 -1.61 1.18
CA PHE A 36 -0.52 -1.55 0.21
C PHE A 36 -0.84 -2.95 -0.32
N LYS A 37 -2.12 -3.27 -0.47
CA LYS A 37 -2.59 -4.50 -1.08
C LYS A 37 -3.07 -4.25 -2.51
N VAL A 38 -2.62 -5.02 -3.50
CA VAL A 38 -3.19 -5.00 -4.85
C VAL A 38 -4.61 -5.55 -4.79
N VAL A 39 -5.54 -4.80 -5.37
CA VAL A 39 -6.96 -5.16 -5.46
C VAL A 39 -7.32 -5.54 -6.89
N ASP A 40 -6.74 -4.82 -7.85
CA ASP A 40 -6.94 -5.06 -9.27
C ASP A 40 -5.62 -4.80 -10.01
N LYS A 41 -5.04 -5.85 -10.60
CA LYS A 41 -3.79 -5.75 -11.35
C LYS A 41 -4.00 -5.12 -12.73
N GLU A 42 -5.14 -5.37 -13.36
CA GLU A 42 -5.44 -4.90 -14.71
C GLU A 42 -5.73 -3.39 -14.71
N ALA A 43 -6.44 -2.91 -13.69
CA ALA A 43 -6.74 -1.50 -13.47
C ALA A 43 -5.67 -0.73 -12.66
N ASN A 44 -4.58 -1.40 -12.27
CA ASN A 44 -3.52 -0.87 -11.41
C ASN A 44 -4.04 -0.25 -10.10
N ILE A 45 -5.01 -0.92 -9.45
CA ILE A 45 -5.61 -0.45 -8.20
C ILE A 45 -5.00 -1.20 -7.02
N CYS A 46 -4.50 -0.43 -6.05
CA CYS A 46 -4.13 -0.92 -4.73
C CYS A 46 -4.96 -0.23 -3.64
N ARG A 47 -4.97 -0.80 -2.43
CA ARG A 47 -5.56 -0.20 -1.24
C ARG A 47 -4.56 -0.16 -0.09
N CYS A 48 -4.60 0.90 0.69
CA CYS A 48 -3.84 0.97 1.94
C CYS A 48 -4.35 -0.11 2.91
N VAL A 49 -3.45 -0.86 3.55
CA VAL A 49 -3.86 -1.90 4.51
C VAL A 49 -4.48 -1.34 5.80
N TYR A 50 -4.24 -0.06 6.09
CA TYR A 50 -4.68 0.57 7.33
C TYR A 50 -6.04 1.27 7.22
N CYS A 51 -6.27 2.01 6.13
CA CYS A 51 -7.48 2.81 5.95
C CYS A 51 -8.33 2.40 4.75
N GLU A 52 -7.92 1.36 4.03
CA GLU A 52 -8.61 0.81 2.85
C GLU A 52 -8.84 1.78 1.69
N LYS A 53 -8.28 3.01 1.75
CA LYS A 53 -8.32 3.97 0.64
C LYS A 53 -7.67 3.35 -0.59
N ARG A 54 -8.43 3.34 -1.69
CA ARG A 54 -7.95 2.92 -3.01
C ARG A 54 -7.09 4.00 -3.64
N LYS A 55 -6.05 3.57 -4.35
CA LYS A 55 -5.11 4.41 -5.08
C LYS A 55 -4.63 3.66 -6.33
N HIS A 56 -4.29 4.41 -7.37
CA HIS A 56 -3.55 3.88 -8.51
C HIS A 56 -2.04 3.96 -8.23
N PHE A 57 -1.31 2.87 -8.46
CA PHE A 57 0.15 2.84 -8.31
C PHE A 57 0.88 3.23 -9.59
#